data_AF-A0A929BS92-F1
#
_entry.id   AF-A0A929BS92-F1
#
_cell.length_a   1.000
_cell.length_b   1.000
_cell.length_c   1.000
_cell.angle_alpha   90.00
_cell.angle_beta   90.00
_cell.angle_gamma   90.00
#
_symmetry.space_group_name_H-M   'P 1'
#
loop_
_entity.id
_entity.type
_entity.pdbx_description
1 polymer ?
#
loop_
_entity_poly.entity_id
_entity_poly.type
_entity_poly.pdbx_seq_one_letter_code
_entity_poly.pdbx_strand_id
1 'polypeptide(L)' 'VQTDEPTGPFGAKSISEIPMDGIAPAMADAIHDATGVWVREVPFTPERVWRALRAADAG' A
#
# COMPACT_ATOMS: atom_id res chain seq x y z
N VAL A 1 -16.09 -5.24 -7.63
CA VAL A 1 -17.20 -6.19 -7.87
C VAL A 1 -18.47 -5.60 -7.27
N GLN A 2 -19.59 -5.65 -7.97
CA GLN A 2 -20.87 -5.18 -7.42
C GLN A 2 -21.36 -6.16 -6.36
N THR A 3 -21.69 -5.65 -5.18
CA THR A 3 -22.31 -6.40 -4.08
C THR A 3 -23.38 -5.53 -3.47
N ASP A 4 -24.48 -6.13 -3.03
CA ASP A 4 -25.60 -5.40 -2.43
C ASP A 4 -25.23 -4.89 -1.02
N GLU A 5 -25.64 -3.66 -0.70
CA GLU A 5 -25.58 -3.06 0.63
C GLU A 5 -26.99 -2.95 1.20
N PRO A 6 -27.42 -3.87 2.08
CA PRO A 6 -28.79 -3.88 2.58
C PRO A 6 -29.22 -2.56 3.25
N THR A 7 -28.26 -1.79 3.76
CA THR A 7 -28.50 -0.51 4.45
C THR A 7 -28.38 0.72 3.54
N GLY A 8 -27.89 0.55 2.32
CA GLY A 8 -27.60 1.63 1.38
C GLY A 8 -28.74 1.87 0.38
N PRO A 9 -28.97 3.12 -0.08
CA PRO A 9 -29.98 3.40 -1.08
C PRO A 9 -29.66 2.64 -2.37
N PHE A 10 -30.63 1.87 -2.87
CA PHE A 10 -30.47 1.03 -4.07
C PHE A 10 -29.30 0.02 -4.00
N GLY A 11 -28.88 -0.39 -2.79
CA GLY A 11 -27.75 -1.30 -2.59
C GLY A 11 -26.37 -0.64 -2.72
N ALA A 12 -26.28 0.70 -2.69
CA ALA A 12 -25.04 1.43 -2.93
C ALA A 12 -24.07 1.43 -1.72
N LYS A 13 -22.77 1.47 -2.03
CA LYS A 13 -21.63 1.57 -1.08
C LYS A 13 -20.72 2.73 -1.51
N SER A 14 -20.04 3.37 -0.56
CA SER A 14 -19.02 4.39 -0.89
C SER A 14 -17.80 3.74 -1.56
N ILE A 15 -17.15 4.47 -2.47
CA ILE A 15 -15.91 4.06 -3.13
C ILE A 15 -14.84 5.16 -3.14
N SER A 16 -15.08 6.32 -2.51
CA SER A 16 -14.16 7.47 -2.68
C SER A 16 -12.81 7.26 -1.98
N GLU A 17 -12.78 6.56 -0.84
CA GLU A 17 -11.58 6.39 -0.01
C GLU A 17 -10.80 5.10 -0.31
N ILE A 18 -11.53 4.01 -0.60
CA ILE A 18 -10.98 2.68 -0.93
C ILE A 18 -9.81 2.71 -1.95
N PRO A 19 -9.91 3.43 -3.10
CA PRO A 19 -8.81 3.46 -4.07
C PRO A 19 -7.58 4.24 -3.59
N MET A 20 -7.71 5.07 -2.55
CA MET A 20 -6.60 5.81 -1.95
C MET A 20 -5.87 4.95 -0.90
N ASP A 21 -6.62 4.25 -0.04
CA ASP A 21 -6.06 3.49 1.08
C ASP A 21 -5.14 2.34 0.65
N GLY A 22 -5.47 1.70 -0.47
CA GLY A 22 -4.74 0.52 -0.95
C GLY A 22 -3.35 0.81 -1.53
N ILE A 23 -3.04 2.06 -1.86
CA ILE A 23 -1.83 2.40 -2.63
C ILE A 23 -0.57 2.20 -1.78
N ALA A 24 -0.55 2.74 -0.56
CA ALA A 24 0.62 2.64 0.32
C ALA A 24 1.03 1.19 0.65
N PRO A 25 0.12 0.28 1.11
CA PRO A 25 0.49 -1.10 1.37
C PRO A 25 0.87 -1.86 0.09
N ALA A 26 0.16 -1.64 -1.03
CA ALA A 26 0.49 -2.31 -2.30
C ALA A 26 1.90 -1.95 -2.79
N MET A 27 2.31 -0.68 -2.62
CA MET A 27 3.68 -0.25 -2.94
C MET A 27 4.72 -0.83 -1.98
N ALA A 28 4.43 -0.88 -0.67
CA ALA A 28 5.33 -1.51 0.31
C ALA A 28 5.56 -2.99 -0.01
N ASP A 29 4.49 -3.72 -0.32
CA ASP A 29 4.54 -5.14 -0.72
C ASP A 29 5.34 -5.32 -2.01
N ALA A 30 5.15 -4.46 -3.01
CA ALA A 30 5.92 -4.52 -4.26
C ALA A 30 7.42 -4.27 -4.05
N ILE A 31 7.79 -3.34 -3.16
CA ILE A 31 9.20 -3.12 -2.81
C ILE A 31 9.77 -4.35 -2.09
N HIS A 32 9.01 -4.93 -1.16
CA HIS A 32 9.42 -6.14 -0.46
C HIS A 32 9.56 -7.33 -1.40
N ASP A 33 8.61 -7.56 -2.31
CA ASP A 33 8.68 -8.63 -3.31
C ASP A 33 9.95 -8.50 -4.19
N ALA A 34 10.29 -7.27 -4.60
CA ALA A 34 11.45 -7.02 -5.44
C ALA A 34 12.80 -7.11 -4.71
N THR A 35 12.84 -6.88 -3.40
CA THR A 35 14.11 -6.64 -2.67
C THR A 35 14.31 -7.50 -1.42
N GLY A 36 13.25 -8.14 -0.91
CA GLY A 36 13.22 -8.77 0.41
C GLY A 36 13.19 -7.78 1.59
N VAL A 37 13.15 -6.47 1.35
CA VAL A 37 13.25 -5.43 2.37
C VAL A 37 11.92 -4.74 2.62
N TRP A 38 11.54 -4.61 3.89
CA TRP A 38 10.36 -3.84 4.30
C TRP A 38 10.68 -2.34 4.44
N VAL A 39 10.06 -1.50 3.60
CA VAL A 39 10.07 -0.03 3.76
C VAL A 39 8.77 0.39 4.46
N ARG A 40 8.87 0.88 5.70
CA ARG A 40 7.71 1.15 6.58
C ARG A 40 7.35 2.64 6.72
N GLU A 41 8.00 3.50 5.95
CA GLU A 41 7.82 4.95 6.01
C GLU A 41 7.46 5.51 4.63
N VAL A 42 6.24 6.06 4.53
CA VAL A 42 5.74 6.76 3.33
C VAL A 42 6.07 8.26 3.36
N PRO A 43 6.16 8.95 2.20
CA PRO A 43 6.26 8.37 0.85
C PRO A 43 7.53 7.56 0.61
N PHE A 44 7.46 6.60 -0.30
CA PHE A 44 8.57 5.74 -0.74
C PHE A 44 9.51 6.48 -1.70
N THR A 45 10.16 7.54 -1.22
CA THR A 45 11.14 8.28 -2.04
C THR A 45 12.37 7.41 -2.32
N PRO A 46 13.09 7.66 -3.43
CA PRO A 46 14.32 6.92 -3.75
C PRO A 46 15.33 6.90 -2.59
N GLU A 47 15.47 8.00 -1.84
CA GLU A 47 16.41 8.10 -0.71
C GLU A 47 16.01 7.18 0.45
N ARG A 48 14.71 7.08 0.77
CA ARG A 48 14.22 6.21 1.84
C ARG A 48 14.37 4.73 1.46
N VAL A 49 14.03 4.39 0.21
CA VAL A 49 14.22 3.03 -0.31
C VAL A 49 15.70 2.66 -0.30
N TRP A 50 16.57 3.54 -0.80
CA TRP A 50 18.01 3.31 -0.80
C TRP A 50 18.58 3.11 0.62
N ARG A 51 18.17 3.93 1.59
CA ARG A 51 18.58 3.78 3.00
C ARG A 51 18.13 2.45 3.59
N ALA A 52 16.89 2.02 3.32
CA ALA A 52 16.37 0.74 3.80
C ALA A 52 17.17 -0.44 3.25
N LEU A 53 17.51 -0.42 1.95
CA LEU A 53 18.36 -1.44 1.33
C LEU A 53 19.75 -1.49 1.95
N ARG A 54 20.40 -0.33 2.14
CA ARG A 54 21.72 -0.25 2.79
C ARG A 54 21.72 -0.71 4.23
N ALA A 55 20.65 -0.44 4.98
CA ALA A 55 20.52 -0.91 6.36
C ALA A 55 20.35 -2.44 6.41
N ALA A 56 19.65 -3.04 5.44
CA ALA A 56 19.49 -4.49 5.34
C ALA A 56 20.79 -5.22 4.98
N ASP A 57 21.63 -4.64 4.10
CA ASP A 57 22.93 -5.22 3.72
C ASP A 57 23.97 -5.19 4.85
N ALA A 58 23.77 -4.35 5.87
CA ALA A 58 24.72 -4.15 6.96
C ALA A 58 24.50 -5.08 8.17
N GLY A 59 23.43 -5.88 8.17
CA GLY A 59 23.11 -6.88 9.19
C GLY A 59 23.38 -8.30 8.72
#